data_AF-C2EWD5-F1
#
_entry.id   AF-C2EWD5-F1
#
_cell.length_a   1.000
_cell.length_b   1.000
_cell.length_c   1.000
_cell.angle_alpha   90.00
_cell.angle_beta   90.00
_cell.angle_gamma   90.00
#
_symmetry.space_group_name_H-M   'P 1'
#
loop_
_entity.id
_entity.type
_entity.pdbx_description
1 polymer ?
#
loop_
_entity_poly.entity_id
_entity_poly.type
_entity_poly.pdbx_seq_one_letter_code
_entity_poly.pdbx_strand_id
1 'polypeptide(L)'
;MNCITDNLRAAMDSLSARYNDSGISEWGSSKEKIDDVLSPNDWRMKEIIKFRERIESSDVSRKQRAINKIRSELKRLNITDDEAKIRKLYESGLGNNRIKAITGIPLTRIDQQINEYRRAHSGYMKTKNFTTYVDALVLLRSGMDVKPTSRAFKNSYR
;
A
#
# COMPACT_ATOMS: atom_id res chain seq x y z
N MET A 1 12.51 -7.56 -8.71
CA MET A 1 12.94 -8.54 -7.70
C MET A 1 11.95 -9.68 -7.77
N ASN A 2 12.41 -10.86 -8.22
CA ASN A 2 11.57 -12.05 -8.19
C ASN A 2 11.49 -12.52 -6.74
N CYS A 3 10.30 -12.55 -6.16
CA CYS A 3 10.12 -12.98 -4.77
C CYS A 3 10.11 -14.51 -4.65
N ILE A 4 9.90 -15.20 -5.77
CA ILE A 4 9.86 -16.65 -5.89
C ILE A 4 11.27 -17.16 -6.18
N THR A 5 11.80 -17.99 -5.28
CA THR A 5 13.10 -18.66 -5.41
C THR A 5 12.88 -20.12 -5.76
N ASP A 6 13.91 -20.79 -6.30
CA ASP A 6 13.83 -22.23 -6.59
C ASP A 6 13.59 -23.04 -5.30
N ASN A 7 14.16 -22.62 -4.16
CA ASN A 7 13.91 -23.25 -2.87
C ASN A 7 12.46 -23.07 -2.39
N LEU A 8 11.86 -21.89 -2.62
CA LEU A 8 10.45 -21.69 -2.33
C LEU A 8 9.59 -22.56 -3.25
N ARG A 9 9.94 -22.64 -4.54
CA ARG A 9 9.23 -23.49 -5.49
C ARG A 9 9.30 -24.95 -5.07
N ALA A 10 10.48 -25.47 -4.73
CA ALA A 10 10.66 -26.81 -4.21
C ALA A 10 9.88 -27.04 -2.91
N ALA A 11 9.83 -26.05 -2.01
CA ALA A 11 9.02 -26.13 -0.80
C ALA A 11 7.52 -26.22 -1.13
N MET A 12 7.00 -25.37 -2.00
CA MET A 12 5.59 -25.39 -2.42
C MET A 12 5.24 -26.68 -3.18
N ASP A 13 6.11 -27.14 -4.07
CA ASP A 13 5.93 -28.39 -4.83
C ASP A 13 5.92 -29.60 -3.89
N SER A 14 6.76 -29.60 -2.84
CA SER A 14 6.76 -30.66 -1.83
C SER A 14 5.47 -30.74 -0.99
N LEU A 15 4.77 -29.60 -0.86
CA LEU A 15 3.49 -29.45 -0.16
C LEU A 15 2.27 -29.61 -1.07
N SER A 16 2.49 -29.96 -2.34
CA SER A 16 1.39 -30.39 -3.21
C SER A 16 0.71 -31.63 -2.62
N ALA A 17 -0.58 -31.82 -2.94
CA ALA A 17 -1.40 -32.88 -2.37
C ALA A 17 -0.69 -34.24 -2.49
N ARG A 18 -0.44 -34.87 -1.34
CA ARG A 18 0.08 -36.23 -1.20
C ARG A 18 -0.89 -36.98 -0.32
N TYR A 19 -1.18 -38.21 -0.71
CA TYR A 19 -2.09 -39.08 0.03
C TYR A 19 -1.27 -40.21 0.66
N ASN A 20 -1.52 -40.49 1.94
CA ASN A 20 -0.99 -41.68 2.59
C ASN A 20 -1.72 -42.95 2.11
N ASP A 21 -1.30 -44.12 2.59
CA ASP A 21 -1.88 -45.42 2.21
C ASP A 21 -3.39 -45.55 2.51
N SER A 22 -3.92 -44.69 3.40
CA SER A 22 -5.35 -44.61 3.74
C SER A 22 -6.13 -43.61 2.89
N GLY A 23 -5.50 -43.00 1.87
CA GLY A 23 -6.14 -42.01 0.99
C GLY A 23 -6.36 -40.65 1.64
N ILE A 24 -5.70 -40.35 2.76
CA ILE A 24 -5.82 -39.09 3.48
C ILE A 24 -4.65 -38.17 3.10
N SER A 25 -4.96 -36.88 2.89
CA SER A 25 -3.94 -35.85 2.64
C SER A 25 -2.94 -35.80 3.79
N GLU A 26 -1.66 -36.02 3.49
CA GLU A 26 -0.56 -36.00 4.48
C GLU A 26 -0.36 -34.63 5.12
N TRP A 27 -0.82 -33.58 4.46
CA TRP A 27 -0.66 -32.20 4.89
C TRP A 27 -1.94 -31.61 5.49
N GLY A 28 -2.96 -32.44 5.72
CA GLY A 28 -4.24 -31.97 6.26
C GLY A 28 -5.20 -31.44 5.20
N SER A 29 -6.28 -30.85 5.69
CA SER A 29 -7.42 -30.33 4.92
C SER A 29 -7.22 -28.88 4.47
N SER A 30 -8.03 -28.42 3.53
CA SER A 30 -8.03 -27.02 3.06
C SER A 30 -8.36 -25.98 4.14
N LYS A 31 -8.78 -26.40 5.34
CA LYS A 31 -9.12 -25.52 6.47
C LYS A 31 -7.98 -25.31 7.46
N GLU A 32 -6.94 -26.14 7.41
CA GLU A 32 -5.78 -26.04 8.31
C GLU A 32 -4.76 -25.06 7.76
N LYS A 33 -4.16 -24.25 8.64
CA LYS A 33 -3.10 -23.33 8.20
C LYS A 33 -1.80 -24.09 8.07
N ILE A 34 -0.95 -23.61 7.17
CA ILE A 34 0.39 -24.16 6.98
C ILE A 34 1.23 -24.12 8.26
N ASP A 35 0.97 -23.12 9.12
CA ASP A 35 1.63 -22.95 10.41
C ASP A 35 1.16 -23.98 11.46
N ASP A 36 0.00 -24.62 11.24
CA ASP A 36 -0.53 -25.69 12.10
C ASP A 36 -0.05 -27.08 11.67
N VAL A 37 0.36 -27.23 10.40
CA VAL A 37 0.74 -28.50 9.77
C VAL A 37 2.25 -28.73 9.79
N LEU A 38 3.03 -27.67 9.58
CA LEU A 38 4.49 -27.76 9.50
C LEU A 38 5.15 -27.32 10.79
N SER A 39 6.13 -28.10 11.25
CA SER A 39 6.99 -27.69 12.37
C SER A 39 7.70 -26.37 12.06
N PRO A 40 7.88 -25.47 13.05
CA PRO A 40 8.67 -24.25 12.87
C PRO A 40 10.11 -24.49 12.39
N ASN A 41 10.65 -25.68 12.68
CA ASN A 41 12.00 -26.07 12.27
C ASN A 41 12.07 -26.71 10.87
N ASP A 42 10.92 -27.01 10.26
CA ASP A 42 10.84 -27.57 8.91
C ASP A 42 11.46 -26.61 7.89
N TRP A 43 12.29 -27.14 6.99
CA TRP A 43 12.98 -26.34 5.98
C TRP A 43 11.98 -25.62 5.06
N ARG A 44 10.80 -26.20 4.81
CA ARG A 44 9.73 -25.61 3.99
C ARG A 44 9.12 -24.40 4.69
N MET A 45 8.87 -24.53 5.99
CA MET A 45 8.39 -23.42 6.82
C MET A 45 9.39 -22.26 6.81
N LYS A 46 10.69 -22.56 6.94
CA LYS A 46 11.75 -21.55 6.85
C LYS A 46 11.74 -20.81 5.51
N GLU A 47 11.56 -21.51 4.39
CA GLU A 47 11.48 -20.87 3.07
C GLU A 47 10.21 -20.02 2.88
N ILE A 48 9.08 -20.44 3.45
CA ILE A 48 7.83 -19.66 3.46
C ILE A 48 7.98 -18.38 4.29
N ILE A 49 8.62 -18.45 5.47
CA ILE A 49 8.90 -17.28 6.31
C ILE A 49 9.79 -16.29 5.55
N LYS A 50 10.90 -16.76 4.97
CA LYS A 50 11.78 -15.92 4.14
C LYS A 50 11.02 -15.30 2.95
N PHE A 51 10.08 -16.02 2.35
CA PHE A 51 9.23 -15.46 1.30
C PHE A 51 8.35 -14.34 1.81
N ARG A 52 7.67 -14.51 2.95
CA ARG A 52 6.87 -13.46 3.60
C ARG A 52 7.71 -12.20 3.86
N GLU A 53 8.92 -12.36 4.39
CA GLU A 53 9.88 -11.25 4.61
C GLU A 53 10.30 -10.55 3.31
N ARG A 54 10.55 -11.30 2.23
CA ARG A 54 10.88 -10.74 0.91
C ARG A 54 9.72 -9.91 0.34
N ILE A 55 8.48 -10.38 0.50
CA ILE A 55 7.28 -9.66 0.07
C ILE A 55 7.15 -8.35 0.84
N GLU A 56 7.25 -8.40 2.17
CA GLU A 56 7.17 -7.22 3.02
C GLU A 56 8.26 -6.20 2.65
N SER A 57 9.50 -6.66 2.50
CA SER A 57 10.63 -5.81 2.08
C SER A 57 10.42 -5.19 0.69
N SER A 58 9.87 -5.96 -0.25
CA SER A 58 9.51 -5.48 -1.58
C SER A 58 8.41 -4.41 -1.52
N ASP A 59 7.42 -4.58 -0.65
CA ASP A 59 6.32 -3.61 -0.50
C ASP A 59 6.77 -2.32 0.18
N VAL A 60 7.64 -2.40 1.20
CA VAL A 60 8.33 -1.23 1.76
C VAL A 60 9.12 -0.49 0.67
N SER A 61 9.87 -1.23 -0.15
CA SER A 61 10.65 -0.66 -1.25
C SER A 61 9.76 -0.02 -2.33
N ARG A 62 8.62 -0.65 -2.69
CA ARG A 62 7.62 -0.08 -3.61
C ARG A 62 7.03 1.21 -3.06
N LYS A 63 6.63 1.22 -1.80
CA LYS A 63 6.13 2.42 -1.11
C LYS A 63 7.17 3.54 -1.12
N GLN A 64 8.42 3.25 -0.78
CA GLN A 64 9.48 4.26 -0.76
C GLN A 64 9.77 4.81 -2.17
N ARG A 65 9.76 3.96 -3.20
CA ARG A 65 9.88 4.40 -4.59
C ARG A 65 8.75 5.33 -5.00
N ALA A 66 7.50 5.03 -4.62
CA ALA A 66 6.36 5.89 -4.90
C ALA A 66 6.49 7.26 -4.20
N ILE A 67 6.89 7.28 -2.92
CA ILE A 67 7.16 8.51 -2.17
C ILE A 67 8.24 9.34 -2.86
N ASN A 68 9.35 8.72 -3.26
CA ASN A 68 10.45 9.42 -3.93
C ASN A 68 10.00 9.99 -5.28
N LYS A 69 9.19 9.26 -6.06
CA LYS A 69 8.61 9.78 -7.30
C LYS A 69 7.71 10.99 -7.06
N ILE A 70 6.84 10.94 -6.06
CA ILE A 70 6.00 12.10 -5.69
C ILE A 70 6.87 13.30 -5.32
N ARG A 71 7.92 13.12 -4.51
CA ARG A 71 8.86 14.19 -4.17
C ARG A 71 9.52 14.79 -5.41
N SER A 72 9.94 13.95 -6.36
CA SER A 72 10.50 14.42 -7.62
C SER A 72 9.49 15.20 -8.47
N GLU A 73 8.22 14.77 -8.52
CA GLU A 73 7.17 15.51 -9.21
C GLU A 73 6.89 16.87 -8.55
N LEU A 74 6.85 16.96 -7.22
CA LEU A 74 6.70 18.24 -6.52
C LEU A 74 7.85 19.21 -6.87
N LYS A 75 9.08 18.71 -6.94
CA LYS A 75 10.24 19.50 -7.40
C LYS A 75 10.09 19.94 -8.86
N ARG A 76 9.64 19.04 -9.75
CA ARG A 76 9.40 19.34 -11.17
C ARG A 76 8.32 20.42 -11.35
N LEU A 77 7.30 20.43 -10.50
CA LEU A 77 6.25 21.45 -10.47
C LEU A 77 6.66 22.74 -9.74
N ASN A 78 7.92 22.84 -9.30
CA ASN A 78 8.45 23.97 -8.52
C ASN A 78 7.68 24.25 -7.21
N ILE A 79 7.11 23.21 -6.59
CA ILE A 79 6.38 23.31 -5.32
C ILE A 79 7.37 23.08 -4.17
N THR A 80 7.96 24.17 -3.69
CA THR A 80 9.01 24.16 -2.66
C THR A 80 8.49 24.53 -1.28
N ASP A 81 7.45 25.36 -1.21
CA ASP A 81 6.81 25.77 0.04
C ASP A 81 6.01 24.63 0.69
N ASP A 82 6.06 24.56 2.02
CA ASP A 82 5.44 23.49 2.80
C ASP A 82 3.91 23.53 2.72
N GLU A 83 3.31 24.71 2.74
CA GLU A 83 1.86 24.86 2.63
C GLU A 83 1.37 24.45 1.24
N ALA A 84 2.09 24.86 0.20
CA ALA A 84 1.83 24.48 -1.19
C ALA A 84 1.97 22.95 -1.39
N LYS A 85 2.97 22.31 -0.76
CA LYS A 85 3.11 20.84 -0.77
C LYS A 85 1.93 20.16 -0.10
N ILE A 86 1.55 20.60 1.10
CA ILE A 86 0.42 20.02 1.84
C ILE A 86 -0.85 20.11 1.00
N ARG A 87 -1.13 21.31 0.46
CA ARG A 87 -2.30 21.57 -0.36
C ARG A 87 -2.32 20.68 -1.60
N LYS A 88 -1.24 20.66 -2.39
CA LYS A 88 -1.23 19.90 -3.64
C LYS A 88 -1.36 18.39 -3.42
N LEU A 89 -0.73 17.87 -2.37
CA LEU A 89 -0.86 16.46 -2.02
C LEU A 89 -2.26 16.12 -1.49
N TYR A 90 -2.88 17.04 -0.75
CA TYR A 90 -4.26 16.89 -0.28
C TYR A 90 -5.27 16.93 -1.43
N GLU A 91 -5.09 17.83 -2.39
CA GLU A 91 -5.88 17.90 -3.64
C GLU A 91 -5.73 16.62 -4.48
N SER A 92 -4.58 15.95 -4.40
CA SER A 92 -4.34 14.63 -5.00
C SER A 92 -4.97 13.46 -4.20
N GLY A 93 -5.77 13.76 -3.17
CA GLY A 93 -6.53 12.78 -2.38
C GLY A 93 -5.75 12.09 -1.27
N LEU A 94 -4.49 12.45 -1.03
CA LEU A 94 -3.69 11.87 0.04
C LEU A 94 -4.15 12.40 1.39
N GLY A 95 -4.32 11.51 2.37
CA GLY A 95 -4.57 11.96 3.74
C GLY A 95 -3.30 12.20 4.55
N ASN A 96 -3.51 12.72 5.74
CA ASN A 96 -2.52 13.47 6.51
C ASN A 96 -1.29 12.61 6.87
N ASN A 97 -1.48 11.33 7.22
CA ASN A 97 -0.37 10.40 7.47
C ASN A 97 0.50 10.15 6.23
N ARG A 98 -0.11 10.08 5.03
CA ARG A 98 0.63 9.89 3.78
C ARG A 98 1.37 11.18 3.40
N ILE A 99 0.74 12.34 3.61
CA ILE A 99 1.37 13.65 3.43
C ILE A 99 2.58 13.79 4.36
N LYS A 100 2.46 13.42 5.64
CA LYS A 100 3.60 13.38 6.58
C LYS A 100 4.72 12.50 6.07
N ALA A 101 4.42 11.27 5.62
CA ALA A 101 5.43 10.35 5.11
C ALA A 101 6.18 10.91 3.88
N ILE A 102 5.51 11.69 3.04
CA ILE A 102 6.12 12.33 1.86
C ILE A 102 6.93 13.56 2.26
N THR A 103 6.36 14.45 3.06
CA THR A 103 6.91 15.80 3.28
C THR A 103 7.82 15.89 4.51
N GLY A 104 7.67 15.00 5.49
CA GLY A 104 8.30 15.11 6.80
C GLY A 104 7.64 16.12 7.73
N ILE A 105 6.59 16.82 7.27
CA ILE A 105 5.92 17.87 8.05
C ILE A 105 5.14 17.23 9.22
N PRO A 106 5.16 17.84 10.43
CA PRO A 106 4.38 17.37 11.57
C PRO A 106 2.88 17.26 11.26
N LEU A 107 2.23 16.23 11.83
CA LEU A 107 0.79 16.00 11.61
C LEU A 107 -0.06 17.20 12.04
N THR A 108 0.30 17.85 13.15
CA THR A 108 -0.40 19.03 13.69
C THR A 108 -0.44 20.17 12.68
N ARG A 109 0.67 20.47 12.01
CA ARG A 109 0.76 21.49 10.97
C ARG A 109 -0.03 21.11 9.71
N ILE A 110 0.03 19.82 9.33
CA ILE A 110 -0.77 19.30 8.20
C ILE A 110 -2.27 19.43 8.50
N ASP A 111 -2.69 19.03 9.70
CA ASP A 111 -4.09 19.08 10.14
C ASP A 111 -4.60 20.53 10.17
N GLN A 112 -3.81 21.45 10.70
CA GLN A 112 -4.11 22.88 10.71
C GLN A 112 -4.31 23.40 9.28
N GLN A 113 -3.33 23.20 8.40
CA GLN A 113 -3.36 23.73 7.04
C GLN A 113 -4.52 23.16 6.22
N ILE A 114 -4.82 21.88 6.37
CA ILE A 114 -5.96 21.24 5.70
C ILE A 114 -7.29 21.78 6.23
N ASN A 115 -7.40 22.03 7.53
CA ASN A 115 -8.61 22.60 8.12
C ASN A 115 -8.83 24.04 7.65
N GLU A 116 -7.78 24.86 7.58
CA GLU A 116 -7.84 26.21 7.02
C GLU A 116 -8.24 26.18 5.53
N TYR A 117 -7.62 25.31 4.74
CA TYR A 117 -7.97 25.12 3.33
C TYR A 117 -9.44 24.72 3.15
N ARG A 118 -9.95 23.80 3.97
CA ARG A 118 -11.38 23.38 3.96
C ARG A 118 -12.35 24.50 4.34
N ARG A 119 -11.97 25.38 5.27
CA ARG A 119 -12.80 26.53 5.66
C ARG A 119 -12.89 27.54 4.53
N ALA A 120 -11.77 27.78 3.84
CA ALA A 120 -11.72 28.69 2.69
C ALA A 120 -12.42 28.13 1.43
N HIS A 121 -12.48 26.81 1.28
CA HIS A 121 -13.07 26.15 0.11
C HIS A 121 -14.24 25.24 0.52
N SER A 122 -15.40 25.87 0.77
CA SER A 122 -16.65 25.15 1.11
C SER A 122 -17.04 24.21 -0.03
N GLY A 123 -16.82 22.91 0.16
CA GLY A 123 -17.06 21.88 -0.87
C GLY A 123 -15.98 20.79 -0.92
N TYR A 124 -14.78 21.05 -0.40
CA TYR A 124 -13.77 19.99 -0.26
C TYR A 124 -14.13 19.04 0.89
N MET A 125 -14.29 17.75 0.56
CA MET A 125 -14.88 16.75 1.45
C MET A 125 -14.12 16.56 2.78
N LYS A 126 -14.90 16.27 3.83
CA LYS A 126 -14.44 15.96 5.19
C LYS A 126 -13.90 14.53 5.39
N THR A 127 -13.72 13.73 4.33
CA THR A 127 -13.57 12.27 4.48
C THR A 127 -12.35 11.64 3.79
N LYS A 128 -11.54 10.97 4.63
CA LYS A 128 -10.64 9.80 4.47
C LYS A 128 -9.99 9.50 3.10
N ASN A 129 -8.65 9.66 3.05
CA ASN A 129 -7.66 8.68 2.53
C ASN A 129 -8.03 7.87 1.27
N PHE A 130 -8.49 8.49 0.17
CA PHE A 130 -8.97 7.74 -0.99
C PHE A 130 -7.86 7.21 -1.91
N THR A 131 -6.72 7.89 -2.01
CA THR A 131 -5.68 7.52 -2.98
C THR A 131 -4.48 6.81 -2.35
N THR A 132 -3.96 5.81 -3.06
CA THR A 132 -2.64 5.26 -2.77
C THR A 132 -1.55 6.24 -3.23
N TYR A 133 -0.28 5.99 -2.86
CA TYR A 133 0.82 6.79 -3.40
C TYR A 133 0.92 6.70 -4.93
N VAL A 134 0.51 5.57 -5.51
CA VAL A 134 0.55 5.38 -6.97
C VAL A 134 -0.54 6.21 -7.63
N ASP A 135 -1.78 6.18 -7.11
CA ASP A 135 -2.88 6.97 -7.67
C ASP A 135 -2.60 8.47 -7.56
N ALA A 136 -2.10 8.91 -6.39
CA ALA A 136 -1.71 10.30 -6.19
C ALA A 136 -0.60 10.73 -7.15
N LEU A 137 0.37 9.85 -7.45
CA LEU A 137 1.41 10.14 -8.44
C LEU A 137 0.83 10.31 -9.85
N VAL A 138 -0.15 9.48 -10.24
CA VAL A 138 -0.84 9.60 -11.53
C VAL A 138 -1.60 10.92 -11.63
N LEU A 139 -2.32 11.29 -10.58
CA LEU A 139 -3.06 12.55 -10.50
C LEU A 139 -2.13 13.77 -10.60
N LEU A 140 -1.04 13.78 -9.82
CA LEU A 140 -0.01 14.82 -9.86
C LEU A 140 0.59 15.02 -11.26
N ARG A 141 0.90 13.91 -11.95
CA ARG A 141 1.47 13.94 -13.30
C ARG A 141 0.50 14.45 -14.35
N SER A 142 -0.77 14.14 -14.16
CA SER A 142 -1.85 14.54 -15.07
C SER A 142 -2.35 15.96 -14.81
N GLY A 143 -1.84 16.64 -13.76
CA GLY A 143 -2.35 17.93 -13.31
C GLY A 143 -3.80 17.86 -12.83
N MET A 144 -4.29 16.67 -12.47
CA MET A 144 -5.66 16.44 -12.04
C MET A 144 -5.74 16.43 -10.51
N ASP A 145 -6.84 16.96 -9.98
CA ASP A 145 -7.18 16.90 -8.57
C ASP A 145 -8.38 15.98 -8.35
N VAL A 146 -8.48 15.39 -7.15
CA VAL A 146 -9.66 14.62 -6.76
C VAL A 146 -10.83 15.57 -6.59
N LYS A 147 -11.68 15.67 -7.62
CA LYS A 147 -12.93 16.44 -7.54
C LYS A 147 -13.79 15.87 -6.40
N PRO A 148 -14.49 16.72 -5.63
CA PRO A 148 -15.53 16.24 -4.73
C PRO A 148 -16.61 15.55 -5.57
N THR A 149 -16.62 14.23 -5.58
CA THR A 149 -17.68 13.46 -6.23
C THR A 149 -18.98 13.74 -5.51
N SER A 150 -19.90 14.43 -6.16
CA SER A 150 -21.30 14.53 -5.75
C SER A 150 -21.94 13.14 -5.81
N ARG A 151 -21.80 12.32 -4.75
CA ARG A 151 -22.57 11.07 -4.51
C ARG A 151 -22.58 9.98 -5.60
N ALA A 152 -22.04 10.19 -6.81
CA ALA A 152 -22.31 9.33 -7.96
C ALA A 152 -21.49 8.03 -8.02
N PHE A 153 -20.38 7.93 -7.28
CA PHE A 153 -19.51 6.74 -7.28
C PHE A 153 -19.81 5.72 -6.17
N LYS A 154 -20.97 5.81 -5.49
CA LYS A 154 -21.36 4.82 -4.47
C LYS A 154 -22.00 3.54 -5.02
N ASN A 155 -22.29 3.45 -6.33
CA ASN A 155 -23.11 2.36 -6.88
C ASN A 155 -22.43 1.43 -7.91
N SER A 156 -21.11 1.50 -8.14
CA SER A 156 -20.48 0.66 -9.17
C SER A 156 -19.78 -0.60 -8.67
N TYR A 157 -20.00 -1.01 -7.41
CA TYR A 157 -19.63 -2.34 -6.94
C TYR A 157 -20.76 -2.91 -6.09
N ARG A 158 -21.76 -3.47 -6.78
CA ARG A 158 -22.63 -4.52 -6.26
C ARG A 158 -22.38 -5.76 -7.10
#